data_AF-A0A4R4VU64-F1
#
_entry.id   AF-A0A4R4VU64-F1
#
_cell.length_a   1.000
_cell.length_b   1.000
_cell.length_c   1.000
_cell.angle_alpha   90.00
_cell.angle_beta   90.00
_cell.angle_gamma   90.00
#
_symmetry.space_group_name_H-M   'P 1'
#
loop_
_entity.id
_entity.type
_entity.pdbx_description
1 polymer ?
#
loop_
_entity_poly.entity_id
_entity_poly.type
_entity_poly.pdbx_seq_one_letter_code
_entity_poly.pdbx_strand_id
1 'polypeptide(L)'
;MIAGAAGAPGYRGKVPEVSLYLPEDVLSRVAEAARAHEMSEGDYIREAVTRALAEEVVGERPRPRLPLFDSGDPSFAGSVDDILAQGFGRDGLD
;
A
#
# COMPACT_ATOMS: atom_id res chain seq x y z
N MET A 1 5.13 -5.95 23.59
CA MET A 1 5.72 -6.54 22.38
C MET A 1 5.47 -5.58 21.24
N ILE A 2 6.53 -4.98 20.71
CA ILE A 2 6.46 -3.94 19.68
C ILE A 2 6.37 -4.65 18.33
N ALA A 3 5.26 -4.43 17.61
CA ALA A 3 5.03 -4.99 16.29
C ALA A 3 6.10 -4.48 15.32
N GLY A 4 6.80 -5.40 14.67
CA GLY A 4 7.83 -5.09 13.69
C GLY A 4 7.23 -4.33 12.52
N ALA A 5 7.82 -3.17 12.22
CA ALA A 5 7.54 -2.40 11.02
C ALA A 5 7.67 -3.32 9.80
N ALA A 6 6.59 -3.46 9.03
CA ALA A 6 6.63 -4.09 7.72
C ALA A 6 7.67 -3.33 6.89
N GLY A 7 8.75 -4.01 6.50
CA GLY A 7 9.76 -3.43 5.65
C GLY A 7 9.11 -3.03 4.33
N ALA A 8 9.17 -1.73 4.00
CA ALA A 8 8.85 -1.22 2.68
C ALA A 8 9.51 -2.13 1.61
N PRO A 9 8.88 -2.39 0.44
CA PRO A 9 9.47 -3.22 -0.61
C PRO A 9 10.87 -2.72 -0.90
N GLY A 10 11.84 -3.44 -0.37
CA GLY A 10 13.18 -2.93 -0.19
C GLY A 10 13.84 -2.84 -1.55
N TYR A 11 14.18 -1.63 -1.98
CA TYR A 11 15.24 -1.45 -2.95
C TYR A 11 16.48 -2.20 -2.42
N ARG A 12 16.72 -3.40 -2.95
CA ARG A 12 17.98 -4.14 -2.76
C ARG A 12 19.05 -3.46 -3.62
N GLY A 13 19.50 -2.28 -3.22
CA GLY A 13 20.48 -1.50 -3.99
C GLY A 13 20.79 -0.15 -3.38
N LYS A 14 21.73 0.58 -3.99
CA LYS A 14 22.00 1.99 -3.68
C LYS A 14 20.73 2.80 -3.93
N VAL A 15 20.43 3.77 -3.06
CA VAL A 15 19.36 4.74 -3.30
C VAL A 15 19.62 5.42 -4.65
N PRO A 16 18.70 5.33 -5.62
CA PRO A 16 18.90 5.94 -6.93
C PRO A 16 18.93 7.46 -6.78
N GLU A 17 19.84 8.10 -7.51
CA GLU A 17 19.83 9.54 -7.67
C GLU A 17 18.72 9.91 -8.66
N VAL A 18 17.87 10.86 -8.29
CA VAL A 18 16.74 11.31 -9.10
C VAL A 18 16.85 12.82 -9.25
N SER A 19 16.81 13.30 -10.50
CA SER A 19 16.69 14.72 -10.82
C SER A 19 15.24 15.01 -11.23
N LEU A 20 14.62 15.98 -10.56
CA LEU A 20 13.24 16.40 -10.82
C LEU A 20 13.25 17.86 -11.25
N TYR A 21 12.40 18.20 -12.21
CA TYR A 21 12.14 19.59 -12.54
C TYR A 21 11.11 20.15 -11.57
N LEU A 22 11.48 21.21 -10.85
CA LEU A 22 10.58 22.00 -10.03
C LEU A 22 10.49 23.41 -10.61
N PRO A 23 9.27 23.96 -10.78
CA PRO A 23 9.10 25.39 -11.04
C PRO A 23 9.83 26.25 -10.00
N GLU A 24 10.30 27.43 -10.39
CA GLU A 24 11.13 28.29 -9.53
C GLU A 24 10.40 28.70 -8.23
N ASP A 25 9.10 28.96 -8.31
CA ASP A 25 8.26 29.27 -7.15
C ASP A 25 8.19 28.09 -6.16
N VAL A 26 8.14 26.86 -6.67
CA VAL A 26 8.15 25.65 -5.85
C VAL A 26 9.51 25.46 -5.18
N LEU A 27 10.60 25.65 -5.92
CA LEU A 27 11.96 25.53 -5.38
C LEU A 27 12.19 26.54 -4.25
N SER A 28 11.76 27.80 -4.44
CA SER A 28 11.85 28.83 -3.40
C SER A 28 11.09 28.44 -2.13
N ARG A 29 9.88 27.93 -2.27
CA ARG A 29 9.06 27.47 -1.13
C ARG A 29 9.66 26.26 -0.42
N VAL A 30 10.28 25.33 -1.14
CA VAL A 30 11.02 24.19 -0.57
C VAL A 30 12.19 24.70 0.26
N ALA A 31 12.97 25.66 -0.24
CA ALA A 31 14.11 26.21 0.48
C ALA A 31 13.70 26.93 1.77
N GLU A 32 12.62 27.71 1.73
CA GLU A 32 12.07 28.36 2.93
C GLU A 32 11.59 27.34 3.97
N ALA A 33 10.86 26.31 3.55
CA ALA A 33 10.37 25.29 4.45
C ALA A 33 11.53 24.45 5.03
N ALA A 34 12.50 24.04 4.20
CA ALA A 34 13.67 23.31 4.66
C ALA A 34 14.43 24.08 5.75
N ARG A 35 14.60 25.41 5.58
CA ARG A 35 15.20 26.28 6.60
C ARG A 35 14.36 26.36 7.87
N ALA A 36 13.05 26.51 7.76
CA ALA A 36 12.14 26.57 8.91
C ALA A 36 12.16 25.26 9.72
N HIS A 37 12.49 24.13 9.08
CA HIS A 37 12.59 22.82 9.68
C HIS A 37 14.04 22.40 10.02
N GLU A 38 15.04 23.26 9.80
CA GLU A 38 16.47 22.97 10.02
C GLU A 38 16.98 21.73 9.24
N MET A 39 16.46 21.52 8.02
CA MET A 39 16.79 20.38 7.15
C MET A 39 17.48 20.84 5.86
N SER A 40 18.16 19.92 5.17
CA SER A 40 18.53 20.15 3.77
C SER A 40 17.28 20.09 2.88
N GLU A 41 17.30 20.79 1.74
CA GLU A 41 16.17 20.75 0.78
C GLU A 41 15.85 19.33 0.34
N GLY A 42 16.88 18.50 0.12
CA GLY A 42 16.72 17.10 -0.25
C GLY A 42 16.08 16.26 0.86
N ASP A 43 16.48 16.47 2.12
CA ASP A 43 15.87 15.77 3.25
C ASP A 43 14.41 16.20 3.44
N TYR A 44 14.14 17.50 3.31
CA TYR A 44 12.79 18.04 3.40
C TYR A 44 11.88 17.51 2.28
N ILE A 45 12.35 17.45 1.03
CA ILE A 45 11.59 16.86 -0.08
C ILE A 45 11.28 15.39 0.21
N ARG A 46 12.26 14.60 0.66
CA ARG A 46 12.05 13.17 0.98
C ARG A 46 11.00 12.99 2.07
N GLU A 47 11.07 13.78 3.13
CA GLU A 47 10.11 13.74 4.24
C GLU A 47 8.70 14.17 3.78
N ALA A 48 8.61 15.28 3.05
CA ALA A 48 7.35 15.80 2.53
C ALA A 48 6.65 14.80 1.60
N VAL A 49 7.40 14.17 0.68
CA VAL A 49 6.88 13.12 -0.20
C VAL A 49 6.47 11.89 0.60
N THR A 50 7.25 11.47 1.60
CA THR A 50 6.91 10.32 2.46
C THR A 50 5.58 10.55 3.19
N ARG A 51 5.38 11.73 3.76
CA ARG A 51 4.14 12.10 4.43
C ARG A 51 2.96 12.15 3.46
N ALA A 52 3.10 12.80 2.31
CA ALA A 52 2.05 12.86 1.29
C ALA A 52 1.64 11.45 0.82
N LEU A 53 2.62 10.58 0.57
CA LEU A 53 2.36 9.20 0.16
C LEU A 53 1.74 8.36 1.29
N ALA A 54 2.07 8.60 2.56
CA ALA A 54 1.43 7.90 3.67
C ALA A 54 -0.05 8.25 3.80
N GLU A 55 -0.43 9.48 3.44
CA GLU A 55 -1.81 9.95 3.42
C GLU A 55 -2.59 9.48 2.17
N GLU A 56 -1.95 9.48 0.99
CA GLU A 56 -2.57 9.06 -0.27
C GLU A 56 -2.64 7.54 -0.42
N VAL A 57 -1.53 6.87 -0.11
CA VAL A 57 -1.42 5.42 -0.10
C VAL A 57 -1.76 4.94 1.30
N VAL A 58 -3.02 5.12 1.70
CA VAL A 58 -3.54 4.55 2.95
C VAL A 58 -3.37 3.04 2.90
N GLY A 59 -2.29 2.58 3.53
CA GLY A 59 -2.05 1.23 3.98
C GLY A 59 -1.83 0.22 2.86
N GLU A 60 -0.66 -0.42 2.88
CA GLU A 60 -0.55 -1.83 2.56
C GLU A 60 -1.84 -2.55 2.98
N ARG A 61 -2.65 -2.99 2.00
CA ARG A 61 -4.00 -3.54 2.23
C ARG A 61 -3.89 -4.52 3.40
N PRO A 62 -4.66 -4.35 4.50
CA PRO A 62 -4.43 -5.14 5.70
C PRO A 62 -4.41 -6.61 5.33
N ARG A 63 -3.36 -7.33 5.79
CA ARG A 63 -3.22 -8.75 5.48
C ARG A 63 -4.54 -9.45 5.77
N PRO A 64 -5.09 -10.23 4.83
CA PRO A 64 -6.38 -10.85 5.00
C PRO A 64 -6.37 -11.67 6.29
N ARG A 65 -7.34 -11.41 7.16
CA ARG A 65 -7.56 -12.24 8.35
C ARG A 65 -8.40 -13.41 7.92
N LEU A 66 -7.81 -14.60 7.96
CA LEU A 66 -8.48 -15.85 7.67
C LEU A 66 -8.48 -16.73 8.93
N PRO A 67 -9.53 -17.56 9.13
CA PRO A 67 -10.74 -17.67 8.31
C PRO A 67 -11.75 -16.53 8.57
N LEU A 68 -12.59 -16.20 7.57
CA LEU A 68 -13.65 -15.19 7.73
C LEU A 68 -14.88 -15.71 8.50
N PHE A 69 -15.12 -17.01 8.41
CA PHE A 69 -16.14 -17.75 9.14
C PHE A 69 -15.71 -19.22 9.24
N ASP A 70 -16.30 -19.96 10.17
CA ASP A 70 -16.17 -21.42 10.27
C ASP A 70 -17.39 -22.06 9.60
N SER A 71 -17.17 -22.91 8.59
CA SER A 71 -18.24 -23.66 7.93
C SER A 71 -18.79 -24.79 8.81
N GLY A 72 -18.05 -25.23 9.84
CA GLY A 72 -18.36 -26.43 10.62
C GLY A 72 -18.19 -27.74 9.84
N ASP A 73 -17.81 -27.65 8.56
CA ASP A 73 -17.61 -28.77 7.65
C ASP A 73 -16.18 -28.73 7.07
N PRO A 74 -15.29 -29.65 7.46
CA PRO A 74 -13.92 -29.70 6.97
C PRO A 74 -13.81 -30.08 5.49
N SER A 75 -14.88 -30.63 4.89
CA SER A 75 -14.96 -31.01 3.48
C SER A 75 -15.61 -29.95 2.59
N PHE A 76 -16.04 -28.83 3.18
CA PHE A 76 -16.80 -27.78 2.50
C PHE A 76 -16.12 -27.27 1.24
N ALA A 77 -14.81 -26.98 1.31
CA ALA A 77 -14.03 -26.50 0.16
C ALA A 77 -13.69 -27.62 -0.85
N GLY A 78 -13.83 -28.89 -0.49
CA GLY A 78 -13.52 -30.03 -1.36
C GLY A 78 -14.67 -30.45 -2.28
N SER A 79 -15.90 -30.00 -2.01
CA SER A 79 -17.12 -30.44 -2.72
C SER A 79 -17.67 -29.37 -3.67
N VAL A 80 -16.84 -28.41 -4.09
CA VAL A 80 -17.27 -27.22 -4.85
C VAL A 80 -17.95 -27.61 -6.17
N ASP A 81 -17.38 -28.56 -6.91
CA ASP A 81 -17.90 -28.96 -8.22
C ASP A 81 -19.30 -29.59 -8.12
N ASP A 82 -19.51 -30.49 -7.15
CA ASP A 82 -20.80 -31.14 -6.91
C ASP A 82 -21.89 -30.14 -6.50
N ILE A 83 -21.53 -29.12 -5.71
CA ILE A 83 -22.46 -28.06 -5.29
C ILE A 83 -22.83 -27.16 -6.47
N LEU A 84 -21.86 -26.76 -7.28
CA LEU A 84 -22.14 -25.90 -8.45
C LEU A 84 -22.99 -26.62 -9.51
N ALA A 85 -22.77 -27.92 -9.73
CA ALA A 85 -23.52 -28.72 -10.69
C ALA A 85 -25.03 -28.83 -10.37
N GLN A 86 -25.43 -28.63 -9.12
CA GLN A 86 -26.83 -28.77 -8.68
C GLN A 86 -27.76 -27.68 -9.23
N GLY A 87 -27.23 -26.56 -9.72
CA GLY A 87 -28.08 -25.54 -10.35
C GLY A 87 -27.46 -24.17 -10.58
N PHE A 88 -26.14 -24.01 -10.42
CA PHE A 88 -25.51 -22.72 -10.65
C PHE A 88 -25.70 -22.26 -12.11
N GLY A 89 -26.21 -21.05 -12.31
CA GLY A 89 -26.41 -20.44 -13.63
C GLY A 89 -27.69 -20.83 -14.37
N ARG A 90 -28.58 -21.64 -13.78
CA ARG A 90 -29.84 -22.03 -14.44
C ARG A 90 -30.81 -20.86 -14.66
N ASP A 91 -30.78 -19.85 -13.79
CA ASP A 91 -31.68 -18.69 -13.85
C ASP A 91 -31.18 -17.57 -14.80
N GLY A 92 -30.04 -17.77 -15.49
CA GLY A 92 -29.37 -16.75 -16.31
C GLY A 92 -29.30 -17.06 -17.81
N LEU A 93 -30.04 -18.07 -18.30
CA LEU A 93 -30.01 -18.55 -19.68
C LEU A 93 -31.37 -18.41 -20.41
N ASP A 94 -32.24 -17.52 -19.94
CA ASP A 94 -33.47 -17.14 -20.67
C ASP A 94 -33.19 -16.20 -21.85
#